data_AF-A0A6A4SZL7-F1
#
_entry.id   AF-A0A6A4SZL7-F1
#
_cell.length_a   1.000
_cell.length_b   1.000
_cell.length_c   1.000
_cell.angle_alpha   90.00
_cell.angle_beta   90.00
_cell.angle_gamma   90.00
#
_symmetry.space_group_name_H-M   'P 1'
#
loop_
_entity.id
_entity.type
_entity.pdbx_description
1 polymer ?
#
loop_
_entity_poly.entity_id
_entity_poly.type
_entity_poly.pdbx_seq_one_letter_code
_entity_poly.pdbx_strand_id
1 'polypeptide(L)'
;MVLDQDCSTLPALNMKTYTEIQLFAVVPVEVASVILQSVDGTQTEWKMSEGEILSPVLLNPDLCANVVLEVVYVMKYNPAGEIVNVNASLVLGFVRGAALPLKQEFHITFVQEVQSCSIPLSLHLEVEWTKYGSLVNSQPQIVSITEIIQTNTTSLALLSGGSSILSIRTSVAFVPVSAAALPGYRATPTINAKLPYDFFFPFV
;
A
#
# COMPACT_ATOMS: atom_id res chain seq x y z
N MET A 1 19.53 23.07 0.08
CA MET A 1 18.07 23.24 0.29
C MET A 1 17.35 22.59 -0.90
N VAL A 2 16.22 21.89 -0.76
CA VAL A 2 15.63 21.10 -1.88
C VAL A 2 15.25 21.96 -3.10
N LEU A 3 15.07 23.28 -2.91
CA LEU A 3 14.84 24.27 -3.97
C LEU A 3 16.06 25.17 -4.30
N ASP A 4 17.28 24.83 -3.84
CA ASP A 4 18.52 25.37 -4.47
C ASP A 4 18.75 24.77 -5.88
N GLN A 5 18.03 23.69 -6.18
CA GLN A 5 18.03 23.00 -7.48
C GLN A 5 16.69 23.24 -8.19
N ASP A 6 16.73 23.34 -9.52
CA ASP A 6 15.55 23.48 -10.35
C ASP A 6 14.60 22.28 -10.14
N CYS A 7 13.38 22.54 -9.68
CA CYS A 7 12.40 21.51 -9.36
C CYS A 7 11.98 20.64 -10.55
N SER A 8 12.18 21.14 -11.79
CA SER A 8 11.96 20.37 -13.02
C SER A 8 12.90 19.15 -13.13
N THR A 9 14.03 19.18 -12.42
CA THR A 9 15.03 18.11 -12.43
C THR A 9 14.77 17.03 -11.37
N LEU A 10 13.81 17.25 -10.46
CA LEU A 10 13.53 16.34 -9.35
C LEU A 10 12.50 15.28 -9.76
N PRO A 11 12.88 13.99 -9.90
CA PRO A 11 11.96 12.95 -10.36
C PRO A 11 10.77 12.75 -9.43
N ALA A 12 10.97 12.90 -8.12
CA ALA A 12 9.92 12.74 -7.10
C ALA A 12 8.80 13.77 -7.20
N LEU A 13 9.01 14.88 -7.90
CA LEU A 13 8.00 15.91 -8.13
C LEU A 13 7.28 15.74 -9.46
N ASN A 14 7.81 14.90 -10.36
CA ASN A 14 7.34 14.76 -11.72
C ASN A 14 6.30 13.63 -11.84
N MET A 15 5.14 13.94 -12.42
CA MET A 15 4.06 12.99 -12.71
C MET A 15 4.55 11.77 -13.48
N LYS A 16 5.42 11.96 -14.49
CA LYS A 16 5.97 10.90 -15.35
C LYS A 16 6.58 9.76 -14.54
N THR A 17 7.27 10.10 -13.46
CA THR A 17 7.94 9.14 -12.57
C THR A 17 6.96 8.16 -11.94
N TYR A 18 5.71 8.57 -11.70
CA TYR A 18 4.68 7.76 -11.06
C TYR A 18 3.82 7.00 -12.06
N THR A 19 3.69 7.51 -13.29
CA THR A 19 2.87 6.90 -14.34
C THR A 19 3.65 5.91 -15.22
N GLU A 20 4.97 6.02 -15.29
CA GLU A 20 5.82 5.13 -16.09
C GLU A 20 6.53 4.05 -15.24
N ILE A 21 6.05 3.81 -14.01
CA ILE A 21 6.60 2.74 -13.16
C ILE A 21 6.25 1.39 -13.78
N GLN A 22 7.27 0.59 -14.08
CA GLN A 22 7.09 -0.81 -14.47
C GLN A 22 6.86 -1.67 -13.22
N LEU A 23 5.60 -1.79 -12.81
CA LEU A 23 5.21 -2.73 -11.77
C LEU A 23 5.06 -4.12 -12.40
N PHE A 24 5.96 -5.05 -12.04
CA PHE A 24 5.94 -6.44 -12.50
C PHE A 24 5.86 -6.62 -14.03
N ALA A 25 6.82 -6.04 -14.77
CA ALA A 25 7.20 -6.39 -16.16
C ALA A 25 6.12 -6.45 -17.28
N VAL A 26 4.81 -6.33 -17.03
CA VAL A 26 3.78 -6.62 -18.05
C VAL A 26 2.51 -5.75 -17.94
N VAL A 27 2.26 -5.06 -16.83
CA VAL A 27 1.03 -4.25 -16.66
C VAL A 27 1.35 -2.76 -16.65
N PRO A 28 0.93 -1.98 -17.67
CA PRO A 28 1.12 -0.54 -17.67
C PRO A 28 0.21 0.14 -16.64
N VAL A 29 0.68 1.24 -16.07
CA VAL A 29 -0.13 2.10 -15.19
C VAL A 29 -0.96 3.04 -16.06
N GLU A 30 -2.27 3.02 -15.86
CA GLU A 30 -3.21 3.92 -16.53
C GLU A 30 -3.52 5.12 -15.64
N VAL A 31 -3.43 6.32 -16.22
CA VAL A 31 -3.80 7.54 -15.50
C VAL A 31 -5.32 7.65 -15.50
N ALA A 32 -5.94 7.45 -14.34
CA ALA A 32 -7.38 7.53 -14.18
C ALA A 32 -7.86 8.98 -14.02
N SER A 33 -7.11 9.79 -13.27
CA SER A 33 -7.44 11.20 -13.09
C SER A 33 -6.23 12.03 -12.65
N VAL A 34 -6.25 13.32 -13.01
CA VAL A 34 -5.30 14.32 -12.56
C VAL A 34 -6.06 15.52 -12.03
N ILE A 35 -5.79 15.89 -10.78
CA ILE A 35 -6.38 17.05 -10.11
C ILE A 35 -5.31 18.13 -9.97
N LEU A 36 -5.62 19.34 -10.39
CA LEU A 36 -4.78 20.52 -10.15
C LEU A 36 -5.24 21.24 -8.90
N GLN A 37 -4.31 21.47 -7.98
CA GLN A 37 -4.53 22.17 -6.72
C GLN A 37 -3.85 23.54 -6.76
N SER A 38 -4.62 24.59 -6.48
CA SER A 38 -4.10 25.95 -6.33
C SER A 38 -3.33 26.12 -5.02
N VAL A 39 -2.62 27.24 -4.89
CA VAL A 39 -1.93 27.64 -3.64
C VAL A 39 -2.90 27.75 -2.46
N ASP A 40 -4.16 28.11 -2.73
CA ASP A 40 -5.21 28.25 -1.71
C ASP A 40 -5.96 26.93 -1.45
N GLY A 41 -5.50 25.82 -2.05
CA GLY A 41 -6.09 24.49 -1.87
C GLY A 41 -7.33 24.22 -2.73
N THR A 42 -7.67 25.12 -3.66
CA THR A 42 -8.80 24.89 -4.59
C THR A 42 -8.41 23.80 -5.58
N GLN A 43 -9.25 22.77 -5.72
CA GLN A 43 -8.99 21.64 -6.61
C GLN A 43 -9.88 21.69 -7.84
N THR A 44 -9.28 21.39 -9.00
CA THR A 44 -9.98 21.30 -10.28
C THR A 44 -9.51 20.07 -11.03
N GLU A 45 -10.44 19.30 -11.58
CA GLU A 45 -10.11 18.19 -12.44
C GLU A 45 -9.54 18.72 -13.76
N TRP A 46 -8.35 18.23 -14.13
CA TRP A 46 -7.75 18.57 -15.39
C TRP A 46 -8.29 17.64 -16.47
N LYS A 47 -8.93 18.23 -17.48
CA LYS A 47 -9.42 17.49 -18.65
C LYS A 47 -8.23 17.10 -19.51
N MET A 48 -7.69 15.91 -19.26
CA MET A 48 -6.61 15.34 -20.05
C MET A 48 -7.02 15.17 -21.51
N SER A 49 -6.14 15.55 -22.43
CA SER A 49 -6.08 14.89 -23.74
C SER A 49 -5.31 13.58 -23.59
N GLU A 50 -5.65 12.55 -24.36
CA GLU A 50 -5.04 11.22 -24.24
C GLU A 50 -3.50 11.29 -24.34
N GLY A 51 -2.80 10.90 -23.26
CA GLY A 51 -1.33 10.86 -23.20
C GLY A 51 -0.59 12.15 -22.79
N GLU A 52 -1.28 13.20 -22.37
CA GLU A 52 -0.64 14.47 -21.98
C GLU A 52 -0.06 14.41 -20.55
N ILE A 53 1.26 14.56 -20.40
CA ILE A 53 1.98 14.49 -19.11
C ILE A 53 2.40 15.89 -18.68
N LEU A 54 2.00 16.29 -17.46
CA LEU A 54 2.42 17.56 -16.88
C LEU A 54 3.74 17.40 -16.12
N SER A 55 4.73 18.21 -16.50
CA SER A 55 6.04 18.25 -15.82
C SER A 55 6.14 19.45 -14.87
N PRO A 56 6.89 19.33 -13.77
CA PRO A 56 7.14 20.44 -12.86
C PRO A 56 7.82 21.60 -13.58
N VAL A 57 7.36 22.81 -13.26
CA VAL A 57 7.91 24.05 -13.85
C VAL A 57 8.20 25.05 -12.76
N LEU A 58 9.41 25.61 -12.79
CA LEU A 58 9.80 26.72 -11.93
C LEU A 58 9.18 28.01 -12.50
N LEU A 59 8.16 28.55 -11.82
CA LEU A 59 7.50 29.78 -12.25
C LEU A 59 8.28 31.02 -11.81
N ASN A 60 8.68 31.03 -10.54
CA ASN A 60 9.47 32.07 -9.89
C ASN A 60 10.56 31.40 -9.04
N PRO A 61 11.63 32.12 -8.61
CA PRO A 61 12.74 31.52 -7.87
C PRO A 61 12.33 30.66 -6.66
N ASP A 62 11.20 30.99 -6.03
CA ASP A 62 10.69 30.30 -4.85
C ASP A 62 9.36 29.56 -5.08
N LEU A 63 8.89 29.36 -6.32
CA LEU A 63 7.59 28.73 -6.61
C LEU A 63 7.67 27.75 -7.77
N CYS A 64 7.46 26.47 -7.46
CA CYS A 64 7.31 25.39 -8.44
C CYS A 64 5.84 25.03 -8.60
N ALA A 65 5.40 24.83 -9.84
CA ALA A 65 4.05 24.38 -10.19
C ALA A 65 4.09 22.97 -10.81
N ASN A 66 2.93 22.35 -10.96
CA ASN A 66 2.75 20.98 -11.48
C ASN A 66 3.53 19.93 -10.68
N VAL A 67 3.69 20.18 -9.38
CA VAL A 67 4.39 19.28 -8.47
C VAL A 67 3.42 18.24 -7.94
N VAL A 68 3.78 16.96 -8.01
CA VAL A 68 2.99 15.88 -7.41
C VAL A 68 2.92 16.07 -5.88
N LEU A 69 1.72 16.25 -5.35
CA LEU A 69 1.44 16.33 -3.91
C LEU A 69 0.84 15.03 -3.36
N GLU A 70 0.02 14.36 -4.17
CA GLU A 70 -0.60 13.10 -3.78
C GLU A 70 -0.65 12.13 -4.96
N VAL A 71 -0.45 10.84 -4.65
CA VAL A 71 -0.67 9.75 -5.60
C VAL A 71 -1.48 8.64 -4.94
N VAL A 72 -2.56 8.23 -5.61
CA VAL A 72 -3.40 7.10 -5.22
C VAL A 72 -3.32 6.04 -6.30
N TYR A 73 -2.81 4.86 -5.95
CA TYR A 73 -2.82 3.69 -6.81
C TYR A 73 -3.96 2.76 -6.45
N VAL A 74 -4.67 2.29 -7.46
CA VAL A 74 -5.64 1.21 -7.35
C VAL A 74 -5.14 0.05 -8.20
N MET A 75 -4.60 -0.97 -7.53
CA MET A 75 -4.10 -2.19 -8.15
C MET A 75 -5.22 -3.23 -8.19
N LYS A 76 -5.66 -3.59 -9.39
CA LYS A 76 -6.61 -4.68 -9.60
C LYS A 76 -5.89 -5.99 -9.83
N TYR A 77 -6.31 -7.03 -9.13
CA TYR A 77 -5.73 -8.38 -9.27
C TYR A 77 -6.80 -9.44 -9.48
N ASN A 78 -6.46 -10.51 -10.21
CA ASN A 78 -7.37 -11.62 -10.48
C ASN A 78 -7.39 -12.63 -9.31
N PRO A 79 -8.29 -13.63 -9.31
CA PRO A 79 -8.31 -14.67 -8.28
C PRO A 79 -7.03 -15.51 -8.14
N ALA A 80 -6.17 -15.56 -9.17
CA ALA A 80 -4.87 -16.22 -9.10
C ALA A 80 -3.80 -15.37 -8.40
N GLY A 81 -4.12 -14.12 -8.01
CA GLY A 81 -3.20 -13.18 -7.38
C GLY A 81 -2.36 -12.37 -8.37
N GLU A 82 -2.63 -12.47 -9.67
CA GLU A 82 -1.93 -11.71 -10.70
C GLU A 82 -2.54 -10.31 -10.84
N ILE A 83 -1.69 -9.28 -10.88
CA ILE A 83 -2.15 -7.91 -11.16
C ILE A 83 -2.57 -7.84 -12.63
N VAL A 84 -3.77 -7.31 -12.89
CA VAL A 84 -4.36 -7.23 -14.24
C VAL A 84 -4.52 -5.79 -14.73
N ASN A 85 -4.65 -4.82 -13.83
CA ASN A 85 -4.81 -3.41 -14.17
C ASN A 85 -4.34 -2.55 -12.99
N VAL A 86 -3.68 -1.43 -13.29
CA VAL A 86 -3.23 -0.48 -12.27
C VAL A 86 -3.66 0.91 -12.69
N ASN A 87 -4.47 1.56 -11.85
CA ASN A 87 -4.89 2.92 -12.08
C ASN A 87 -4.17 3.87 -11.12
N ALA A 88 -3.70 4.99 -11.62
CA ALA A 88 -3.12 6.07 -10.84
C ALA A 88 -4.01 7.32 -10.90
N SER A 89 -4.30 7.88 -9.74
CA SER A 89 -4.91 9.20 -9.58
C SER A 89 -3.92 10.12 -8.89
N LEU A 90 -3.69 11.31 -9.46
CA LEU A 90 -2.67 12.24 -8.97
C LEU A 90 -3.28 13.60 -8.61
N VAL A 91 -2.73 14.22 -7.57
CA VAL A 91 -2.95 15.65 -7.28
C VAL A 91 -1.64 16.39 -7.54
N LEU A 92 -1.67 17.34 -8.46
CA LEU A 92 -0.55 18.24 -8.75
C LEU A 92 -0.84 19.61 -8.14
N GLY A 93 0.17 20.29 -7.62
CA GLY A 93 0.00 21.62 -7.07
C GLY A 93 1.29 22.42 -7.03
N PHE A 94 1.35 23.32 -6.06
CA PHE A 94 2.44 24.29 -5.91
C PHE A 94 3.29 24.01 -4.69
N VAL A 95 4.60 24.18 -4.84
CA VAL A 95 5.58 24.05 -3.77
C VAL A 95 6.41 25.33 -3.68
N ARG A 96 6.59 25.86 -2.47
CA ARG A 96 7.45 27.02 -2.22
C ARG A 96 8.82 26.62 -1.67
N GLY A 97 9.85 27.38 -2.02
CA GLY A 97 11.23 27.24 -1.54
C GLY A 97 11.36 27.08 -0.03
N ALA A 98 10.61 27.89 0.71
CA ALA A 98 10.61 27.93 2.17
C ALA A 98 9.68 26.90 2.86
N ALA A 99 8.87 26.15 2.11
CA ALA A 99 7.85 25.24 2.64
C ALA A 99 8.41 23.84 2.98
N LEU A 100 9.54 23.79 3.68
CA LEU A 100 10.13 22.54 4.15
C LEU A 100 9.65 22.21 5.58
N PRO A 101 9.27 20.96 5.86
CA PRO A 101 9.31 19.79 4.97
C PRO A 101 8.10 19.71 4.03
N LEU A 102 8.34 19.21 2.81
CA LEU A 102 7.28 18.90 1.85
C LEU A 102 6.55 17.65 2.28
N LYS A 103 5.22 17.73 2.38
CA LYS A 103 4.36 16.57 2.64
C LYS A 103 3.81 16.07 1.31
N GLN A 104 4.23 14.88 0.91
CA GLN A 104 3.60 14.12 -0.17
C GLN A 104 2.84 12.93 0.42
N GLU A 105 1.67 12.66 -0.13
CA GLU A 105 0.76 11.62 0.37
C GLU A 105 0.64 10.49 -0.66
N PHE A 106 0.84 9.26 -0.21
CA PHE A 106 0.89 8.08 -1.09
C PHE A 106 -0.03 7.00 -0.54
N HIS A 107 -1.00 6.59 -1.37
CA HIS A 107 -1.95 5.54 -1.03
C HIS A 107 -1.91 4.44 -2.08
N ILE A 108 -1.92 3.19 -1.62
CA ILE A 108 -2.00 2.01 -2.49
C ILE A 108 -3.16 1.16 -2.01
N THR A 109 -4.11 0.88 -2.89
CA THR A 109 -5.27 0.04 -2.64
C THR A 109 -5.24 -1.17 -3.56
N PHE A 110 -5.48 -2.36 -3.00
CA PHE A 110 -5.62 -3.59 -3.75
C PHE A 110 -7.09 -3.98 -3.86
N VAL A 111 -7.58 -4.20 -5.08
CA VAL A 111 -8.98 -4.58 -5.35
C VAL A 111 -8.99 -5.85 -6.18
N GLN A 112 -9.68 -6.89 -5.71
CA GLN A 112 -9.83 -8.11 -6.50
C GLN A 112 -10.83 -7.88 -7.64
N GLU A 113 -10.50 -8.31 -8.86
CA GLU A 113 -11.41 -8.31 -9.99
C GLU A 113 -12.58 -9.26 -9.71
N VAL A 114 -13.77 -8.70 -9.55
CA VAL A 114 -14.98 -9.45 -9.22
C VAL A 114 -15.56 -10.04 -10.51
N GLN A 115 -15.10 -11.23 -10.92
CA GLN A 115 -15.66 -11.95 -12.07
C GLN A 115 -17.03 -12.60 -11.76
N SER A 116 -17.43 -12.65 -10.49
CA SER A 116 -18.74 -13.12 -10.05
C SER A 116 -19.04 -12.56 -8.67
N CYS A 117 -20.30 -12.21 -8.39
CA CYS A 117 -20.72 -11.91 -7.03
C CYS A 117 -20.54 -13.18 -6.17
N SER A 118 -19.55 -13.16 -5.29
CA SER A 118 -19.22 -14.27 -4.40
C SER A 118 -19.67 -13.90 -2.99
N ILE A 119 -20.56 -14.69 -2.40
CA ILE A 119 -21.05 -14.43 -1.04
C ILE A 119 -20.12 -15.12 -0.04
N PRO A 120 -19.54 -14.40 0.93
CA PRO A 120 -18.74 -15.00 1.98
C PRO A 120 -19.64 -15.85 2.88
N LEU A 121 -19.32 -17.14 2.96
CA LEU A 121 -20.04 -18.10 3.81
C LEU A 121 -19.30 -18.39 5.10
N SER A 122 -17.97 -18.26 5.13
CA SER A 122 -17.25 -18.41 6.37
C SER A 122 -16.05 -17.49 6.50
N LEU A 123 -15.80 -17.11 7.75
CA LEU A 123 -14.61 -16.41 8.21
C LEU A 123 -13.92 -17.29 9.25
N HIS A 124 -12.68 -17.68 8.97
CA HIS A 124 -11.82 -18.36 9.93
C HIS A 124 -10.58 -17.50 10.19
N LEU A 125 -10.37 -17.13 11.45
CA LEU A 125 -9.19 -16.42 11.90
C LEU A 125 -8.22 -17.41 12.56
N GLU A 126 -7.00 -17.51 12.04
CA GLU A 126 -5.92 -18.26 12.66
C GLU A 126 -4.98 -17.27 13.36
N VAL A 127 -4.98 -17.30 14.69
CA VAL A 127 -4.17 -16.42 15.54
C VAL A 127 -2.97 -17.20 16.02
N GLU A 128 -1.82 -16.93 15.43
CA GLU A 128 -0.55 -17.47 15.89
C GLU A 128 -0.05 -16.68 17.09
N TRP A 129 0.32 -17.39 18.16
CA TRP A 129 0.75 -16.75 19.40
C TRP A 129 1.94 -17.46 20.04
N THR A 130 2.68 -16.68 20.83
CA THR A 130 3.85 -17.15 21.59
C THR A 130 3.79 -16.59 23.00
N LYS A 131 4.54 -17.21 23.92
CA LYS A 131 4.78 -16.64 25.25
C LYS A 131 6.09 -15.87 25.23
N TYR A 132 6.04 -14.58 25.54
CA TYR A 132 7.20 -13.70 25.61
C TYR A 132 7.46 -13.26 27.05
N GLY A 133 8.71 -13.21 27.47
CA GLY A 133 9.11 -12.80 28.82
C GLY A 133 9.96 -13.85 29.54
N SER A 134 10.17 -13.65 30.85
CA SER A 134 10.96 -14.59 31.66
C SER A 134 10.19 -15.88 31.88
N LEU A 135 10.91 -16.99 32.13
CA LEU A 135 10.28 -18.29 32.41
C LEU A 135 9.30 -18.23 33.59
N VAL A 136 9.55 -17.33 34.54
CA VAL A 136 8.71 -17.11 35.73
C VAL A 136 7.57 -16.12 35.52
N ASN A 137 7.57 -15.36 34.41
CA ASN A 137 6.55 -14.34 34.13
C ASN A 137 6.41 -14.09 32.62
N SER A 138 6.05 -15.13 31.87
CA SER A 138 5.82 -15.02 30.43
C SER A 138 4.38 -14.59 30.13
N GLN A 139 4.19 -13.65 29.21
CA GLN A 139 2.89 -13.15 28.78
C GLN A 139 2.58 -13.58 27.32
N PRO A 140 1.31 -13.80 26.95
CA PRO A 140 0.95 -14.12 25.58
C PRO A 140 1.19 -12.91 24.66
N GLN A 141 1.80 -13.17 23.50
CA GLN A 141 2.03 -12.22 22.43
C GLN A 141 1.51 -12.80 21.12
N ILE A 142 0.70 -12.02 20.40
CA ILE A 142 0.25 -12.38 19.05
C ILE A 142 1.42 -12.17 18.10
N VAL A 143 1.70 -13.19 17.29
CA VAL A 143 2.77 -13.18 16.29
C VAL A 143 2.20 -12.80 14.92
N SER A 144 1.11 -13.44 14.53
CA SER A 144 0.44 -13.18 13.25
C SER A 144 -1.06 -13.49 13.36
N ILE A 145 -1.84 -12.91 12.45
CA ILE A 145 -3.25 -13.22 12.28
C ILE A 145 -3.45 -13.50 10.79
N THR A 146 -3.90 -14.71 10.48
CA THR A 146 -4.25 -15.10 9.12
C THR A 146 -5.76 -15.15 8.98
N GLU A 147 -6.29 -14.45 7.98
CA GLU A 147 -7.71 -14.45 7.65
C GLU A 147 -7.98 -15.41 6.49
N ILE A 148 -8.93 -16.33 6.68
CA ILE A 148 -9.35 -17.29 5.66
C ILE A 148 -10.86 -17.11 5.43
N ILE A 149 -11.20 -16.57 4.26
CA ILE A 149 -12.59 -16.36 3.83
C ILE A 149 -12.98 -17.45 2.84
N GLN A 150 -14.02 -18.22 3.15
CA GLN A 150 -14.63 -19.11 2.17
C GLN A 150 -15.82 -18.42 1.53
N THR A 151 -15.81 -18.33 0.21
CA THR A 151 -16.92 -17.78 -0.58
C THR A 151 -17.62 -18.88 -1.37
N ASN A 152 -18.90 -18.67 -1.67
CA ASN A 152 -19.63 -19.52 -2.62
C ASN A 152 -19.69 -18.82 -3.98
N THR A 153 -19.37 -19.56 -5.04
CA THR A 153 -19.40 -19.08 -6.43
C THR A 153 -20.79 -19.13 -7.05
N THR A 154 -21.87 -19.17 -6.25
CA THR A 154 -23.23 -19.21 -6.76
C THR A 154 -23.62 -17.88 -7.42
N SER A 155 -24.06 -17.93 -8.67
CA SER A 155 -24.62 -16.77 -9.36
C SER A 155 -25.83 -16.20 -8.60
N LEU A 156 -25.87 -14.87 -8.40
CA LEU A 156 -27.00 -14.12 -7.83
C LEU A 156 -28.39 -14.54 -8.37
N ALA A 157 -28.46 -15.03 -9.62
CA ALA A 157 -29.66 -15.54 -10.25
C ALA A 157 -30.34 -16.69 -9.47
N LEU A 158 -29.58 -17.52 -8.75
CA LEU A 158 -30.11 -18.62 -7.92
C LEU A 158 -30.69 -18.14 -6.57
N LEU A 159 -30.24 -16.98 -6.09
CA LEU A 159 -30.70 -16.38 -4.83
C LEU A 159 -31.95 -15.50 -5.03
N SER A 160 -32.11 -14.96 -6.26
CA SER A 160 -33.29 -14.18 -6.67
C SER A 160 -34.60 -14.99 -6.69
N GLY A 161 -34.54 -16.32 -6.58
CA GLY A 161 -35.70 -17.21 -6.55
C GLY A 161 -36.33 -17.44 -5.16
N GLY A 162 -35.78 -16.82 -4.10
CA GLY A 162 -36.49 -16.64 -2.83
C GLY A 162 -36.61 -17.85 -1.87
N SER A 163 -35.66 -18.79 -1.84
CA SER A 163 -35.72 -19.90 -0.84
C SER A 163 -34.37 -20.48 -0.36
N SER A 164 -33.23 -19.92 -0.73
CA SER A 164 -31.94 -20.44 -0.26
C SER A 164 -31.48 -19.72 1.02
N ILE A 165 -31.56 -20.40 2.16
CA ILE A 165 -30.91 -19.95 3.40
C ILE A 165 -29.46 -20.44 3.35
N LEU A 166 -28.50 -19.51 3.39
CA LEU A 166 -27.07 -19.82 3.44
C LEU A 166 -26.58 -19.67 4.88
N SER A 167 -25.96 -20.73 5.42
CA SER A 167 -25.39 -20.69 6.77
C SER A 167 -24.05 -19.95 6.74
N ILE A 168 -23.95 -18.87 7.52
CA ILE A 168 -22.72 -18.10 7.69
C ILE A 168 -22.01 -18.59 8.96
N ARG A 169 -20.72 -18.93 8.86
CA ARG A 169 -19.92 -19.42 9.98
C ARG A 169 -18.74 -18.51 10.27
N THR A 170 -18.61 -18.07 11.52
CA THR A 170 -17.40 -17.42 12.02
C THR A 170 -16.68 -18.36 12.99
N SER A 171 -15.36 -18.41 12.93
CA SER A 171 -14.55 -19.23 13.83
C SER A 171 -13.16 -18.65 14.01
N VAL A 172 -12.54 -19.00 15.13
CA VAL A 172 -11.19 -18.57 15.49
C VAL A 172 -10.41 -19.76 16.05
N ALA A 173 -9.14 -19.88 15.66
CA ALA A 173 -8.19 -20.85 16.18
C ALA A 173 -6.98 -20.12 16.77
N PHE A 174 -6.48 -20.59 17.91
CA PHE A 174 -5.27 -20.07 18.55
C PHE A 174 -4.16 -21.11 18.45
N VAL A 175 -3.14 -20.83 17.65
CA VAL A 175 -2.07 -21.78 17.34
C VAL A 175 -0.78 -21.35 18.07
N PRO A 176 -0.24 -22.17 18.99
CA PRO A 176 1.02 -21.87 19.64
C PRO A 176 2.19 -22.12 18.68
N VAL A 177 3.01 -21.10 18.40
CA VAL A 177 4.13 -21.20 17.44
C VAL A 177 5.50 -21.41 18.11
N SER A 178 5.54 -21.41 19.45
CA SER A 178 6.77 -21.64 20.21
C SER A 178 6.73 -22.96 20.98
N ALA A 179 7.85 -23.69 20.96
CA ALA A 179 8.06 -24.77 21.92
C ALA A 179 8.07 -24.22 23.36
N ALA A 180 7.67 -25.07 24.33
CA ALA A 180 7.76 -24.70 25.73
C ALA A 180 9.20 -24.32 26.10
N ALA A 181 9.37 -23.20 26.82
CA ALA A 181 10.67 -22.79 27.32
C ALA A 181 11.19 -23.86 28.31
N LEU A 182 12.41 -24.34 28.08
CA LEU A 182 13.07 -25.29 28.98
C LEU A 182 13.79 -24.52 30.10
N PRO A 183 13.75 -25.01 31.36
CA PRO A 183 14.56 -24.46 32.43
C PRO A 183 16.04 -24.62 32.11
N GLY A 184 16.78 -23.51 32.08
CA GLY A 184 18.22 -23.54 31.86
C GLY A 184 18.77 -22.16 31.56
N TYR A 185 19.98 -21.89 32.05
CA TYR A 185 20.75 -20.74 31.61
C TYR A 185 21.29 -21.06 30.21
N ARG A 186 20.67 -20.50 29.17
CA ARG A 186 21.37 -20.40 27.88
C ARG A 186 22.60 -19.53 28.11
N ALA A 187 23.73 -19.93 27.51
CA ALA A 187 24.93 -19.11 27.52
C ALA A 187 24.57 -17.67 27.13
N THR A 188 25.12 -16.70 27.86
CA THR A 188 24.96 -15.28 27.54
C THR A 188 25.24 -15.11 26.05
N PRO A 189 24.28 -14.60 25.25
CA PRO A 189 24.52 -14.43 23.83
C PRO A 189 25.71 -13.50 23.69
N THR A 190 26.76 -13.97 23.02
CA THR A 190 27.87 -13.12 22.63
C THR A 190 27.31 -12.07 21.69
N ILE A 191 27.20 -10.84 22.18
CA ILE A 191 26.80 -9.69 21.37
C ILE A 191 27.91 -9.46 20.36
N ASN A 192 27.72 -9.94 19.13
CA ASN A 192 28.50 -9.52 17.98
C ASN A 192 27.97 -8.16 17.51
N ALA A 193 28.20 -7.13 18.32
CA ALA A 193 27.95 -5.75 17.91
C ALA A 193 29.05 -5.34 16.92
N LYS A 194 28.76 -5.44 15.63
CA LYS A 194 29.48 -4.66 14.62
C LYS A 194 28.91 -3.23 14.63
N LEU A 195 29.80 -2.25 14.46
CA LEU A 195 29.43 -0.84 14.32
C LEU A 195 28.45 -0.70 13.12
N PRO A 196 27.37 0.08 13.25
CA PRO A 196 26.42 0.29 12.17
C PRO A 196 26.99 1.34 11.22
N TYR A 197 27.95 0.95 10.39
CA TYR A 197 28.44 1.79 9.31
C TYR A 197 27.62 1.61 8.01
N ASP A 198 26.87 0.51 7.85
CA ASP A 198 26.09 0.22 6.64
C ASP A 198 24.69 -0.30 6.95
N PHE A 199 23.86 0.49 7.63
CA PHE A 199 22.42 0.19 7.72
C PHE A 199 21.65 0.67 6.48
N PHE A 200 22.24 1.54 5.67
CA PHE A 200 21.61 2.07 4.47
C PHE A 200 22.68 2.36 3.41
N PHE A 201 23.01 1.39 2.54
CA PHE A 201 23.43 1.59 1.13
C PHE A 201 23.63 0.21 0.45
N PRO A 202 23.49 0.14 -0.89
CA PRO A 202 22.34 -0.50 -1.53
C PRO A 202 22.64 -1.93 -2.01
N PHE A 203 21.56 -2.66 -2.32
CA PHE A 203 21.65 -3.89 -3.09
C PHE A 203 22.35 -3.64 -4.42
N VAL A 204 23.49 -4.30 -4.60
CA VAL A 204 24.11 -4.65 -5.89
C VAL A 204 24.21 -6.16 -5.98
#